data_AF-X1KHS0-F1
#
_entry.id   AF-X1KHS0-F1
#
_cell.length_a   1.000
_cell.length_b   1.000
_cell.length_c   1.000
_cell.angle_alpha   90.00
_cell.angle_beta   90.00
_cell.angle_gamma   90.00
#
_symmetry.space_group_name_H-M   'P 1'
#
loop_
_entity.id
_entity.type
_entity.pdbx_description
1 polymer ?
#
loop_
_entity_poly.entity_id
_entity_poly.type
_entity_poly.pdbx_seq_one_letter_code
_entity_poly.pdbx_strand_id
1 'polypeptide(L)'
;MAEYRITTPVSDELIEKLRTGDRVYITGSLYTGRDSAHKKLIDLVKEGKELPIDVKGQFIYYVGPTPARPGNPIGSAGPTTSYRMDSYAPTLHKLGLKG
;
A
#
# COMPACT_ATOMS: atom_id res chain seq x y z
N MET A 1 -4.96 20.14 11.61
CA MET A 1 -5.37 18.87 10.97
C MET A 1 -6.13 19.24 9.73
N ALA A 2 -5.47 19.18 8.59
CA ALA A 2 -6.09 19.35 7.29
C ALA A 2 -6.70 18.01 6.83
N GLU A 3 -7.64 18.09 5.90
CA GLU A 3 -8.24 16.91 5.26
C GLU A 3 -7.87 16.90 3.78
N TYR A 4 -7.37 15.76 3.30
CA TYR A 4 -6.99 15.54 1.91
C TYR A 4 -7.81 14.39 1.32
N ARG A 5 -8.14 14.51 0.04
CA ARG A 5 -8.73 13.44 -0.77
C ARG A 5 -7.77 13.13 -1.89
N ILE A 6 -7.26 11.91 -1.93
CA ILE A 6 -6.25 11.47 -2.89
C ILE A 6 -6.79 10.30 -3.71
N THR A 7 -6.42 10.26 -4.99
CA THR A 7 -6.77 9.17 -5.89
C THR A 7 -5.49 8.46 -6.32
N THR A 8 -5.43 7.13 -6.17
CA THR A 8 -4.26 6.35 -6.62
C THR A 8 -4.32 6.11 -8.14
N PRO A 9 -3.16 6.10 -8.84
CA PRO A 9 -1.81 6.37 -8.35
C PRO A 9 -1.58 7.86 -8.04
N VAL A 10 -0.85 8.17 -6.98
CA VAL A 10 -0.57 9.56 -6.55
C VAL A 10 0.77 10.09 -7.05
N SER A 11 0.86 11.41 -7.18
CA SER A 11 2.12 12.11 -7.46
C SER A 11 2.91 12.46 -6.19
N ASP A 12 4.22 12.65 -6.36
CA ASP A 12 5.14 13.03 -5.30
C ASP A 12 4.76 14.40 -4.70
N GLU A 13 4.38 15.35 -5.57
CA GLU A 13 3.94 16.70 -5.21
C GLU A 13 2.74 16.71 -4.25
N LEU A 14 1.87 15.71 -4.33
CA LEU A 14 0.71 15.58 -3.45
C LEU A 14 1.13 15.01 -2.08
N ILE A 15 2.01 14.01 -2.09
CA ILE A 15 2.55 13.39 -0.86
C ILE A 15 3.37 14.39 -0.06
N GLU A 16 4.19 15.21 -0.71
CA GLU A 16 5.04 16.23 -0.06
C GLU A 16 4.24 17.33 0.66
N LYS A 17 2.96 17.51 0.33
CA LYS A 17 2.07 18.46 1.02
C LYS A 17 1.52 17.93 2.35
N LEU A 18 1.52 16.61 2.53
CA LEU A 18 0.94 15.97 3.71
C LEU A 18 1.81 16.20 4.94
N ARG A 19 1.18 16.42 6.10
CA ARG A 19 1.86 16.53 7.39
C ARG A 19 1.33 15.49 8.36
N THR A 20 2.16 15.11 9.32
CA THR A 20 1.75 14.21 10.41
C THR A 20 0.53 14.78 11.13
N GLY A 21 -0.49 13.93 11.32
CA GLY A 21 -1.75 14.31 11.96
C GLY A 21 -2.81 14.83 10.98
N ASP A 22 -2.53 14.93 9.69
CA ASP A 22 -3.55 15.18 8.67
C ASP A 22 -4.41 13.94 8.41
N ARG A 23 -5.65 14.17 7.99
CA ARG A 23 -6.57 13.10 7.57
C ARG A 23 -6.52 12.95 6.07
N VAL A 24 -6.42 11.70 5.61
CA VAL A 24 -6.32 11.40 4.19
C VAL A 24 -7.39 10.37 3.83
N TYR A 25 -8.24 10.72 2.87
CA TYR A 25 -9.21 9.82 2.25
C TYR A 25 -8.63 9.36 0.92
N ILE A 26 -8.55 8.04 0.74
CA ILE A 26 -7.96 7.43 -0.45
C ILE A 26 -9.08 6.85 -1.31
N THR A 27 -9.07 7.16 -2.60
CA THR A 27 -10.00 6.63 -3.61
C THR A 27 -9.20 5.96 -4.74
N GLY A 28 -9.75 4.91 -5.35
CA GLY A 28 -9.10 4.21 -6.46
C GLY A 28 -8.64 2.81 -6.10
N SER A 29 -7.63 2.32 -6.81
CA SER A 29 -7.10 0.97 -6.65
C SER A 29 -6.08 0.93 -5.53
N LEU A 30 -6.25 0.01 -4.59
CA LEU A 30 -5.25 -0.30 -3.57
C LEU A 30 -4.86 -1.76 -3.69
N TYR A 31 -3.56 -2.03 -3.62
CA TYR A 31 -3.09 -3.40 -3.47
C TYR A 31 -3.19 -3.81 -2.01
N THR A 32 -3.46 -5.09 -1.75
CA THR A 32 -3.43 -5.64 -0.40
C THR A 32 -2.27 -6.60 -0.27
N GLY A 33 -1.48 -6.48 0.80
CA GLY A 33 -0.34 -7.35 0.99
C GLY A 33 0.18 -7.30 2.42
N ARG A 34 0.63 -8.44 2.94
CA ARG A 34 1.26 -8.56 4.26
C ARG A 34 2.64 -9.20 4.10
N ASP A 35 3.07 -9.92 5.12
CA ASP A 35 4.40 -10.51 5.30
C ASP A 35 4.87 -11.31 4.06
N SER A 36 4.07 -12.29 3.58
CA SER A 36 4.46 -13.15 2.45
C SER A 36 4.52 -12.41 1.11
N ALA A 37 3.60 -11.46 0.88
CA ALA A 37 3.57 -10.64 -0.33
C ALA A 37 4.80 -9.74 -0.39
N HIS A 38 5.14 -9.05 0.72
CA HIS A 38 6.33 -8.21 0.79
C HIS A 38 7.60 -9.00 0.59
N LYS A 39 7.74 -10.16 1.27
CA LYS A 39 8.88 -11.04 1.09
C LYS A 39 9.06 -11.41 -0.40
N LYS A 40 7.99 -11.84 -1.07
CA LYS A 40 8.04 -12.21 -2.50
C LYS A 40 8.45 -11.04 -3.39
N LEU A 41 7.90 -9.84 -3.18
CA LEU A 41 8.27 -8.66 -3.97
C LEU A 41 9.75 -8.32 -3.79
N ILE A 42 10.25 -8.39 -2.55
CA ILE A 42 11.65 -8.10 -2.25
C ILE A 42 12.59 -9.16 -2.82
N ASP A 43 12.22 -10.44 -2.76
CA ASP A 43 13.01 -11.51 -3.36
C ASP A 43 13.12 -11.32 -4.88
N LEU A 44 12.04 -10.94 -5.58
CA LEU A 44 12.08 -10.60 -7.01
C LEU A 44 13.01 -9.41 -7.30
N VAL A 45 12.97 -8.36 -6.48
CA VAL A 45 13.86 -7.19 -6.64
C VAL A 45 15.33 -7.60 -6.46
N LYS A 46 15.64 -8.44 -5.47
CA LYS A 46 17.00 -8.96 -5.25
C LYS A 46 17.48 -9.83 -6.40
N GLU A 47 16.59 -10.58 -7.02
CA GLU A 47 16.87 -11.40 -8.20
C GLU A 47 16.93 -10.58 -9.51
N GLY A 48 16.69 -9.26 -9.46
CA GLY A 48 16.67 -8.40 -10.65
C GLY A 48 15.50 -8.69 -11.60
N LYS A 49 14.43 -9.32 -11.09
CA LYS A 49 13.23 -9.67 -11.86
C LYS A 49 12.20 -8.56 -11.81
N GLU A 50 11.38 -8.49 -12.85
CA GLU A 50 10.24 -7.57 -12.89
C GLU A 50 9.22 -7.90 -11.80
N LEU A 51 8.64 -6.85 -11.22
CA LEU A 51 7.55 -7.00 -10.27
C LEU A 51 6.25 -7.37 -11.00
N PRO A 52 5.40 -8.20 -10.38
CA PRO A 52 4.10 -8.57 -10.96
C PRO A 52 3.08 -7.41 -10.95
N ILE A 53 3.44 -6.27 -10.35
CA ILE A 53 2.63 -5.06 -10.24
C ILE A 53 3.52 -3.83 -10.42
N ASP A 54 3.00 -2.77 -11.02
CA ASP A 54 3.63 -1.45 -10.96
C ASP A 54 3.31 -0.82 -9.59
N VAL A 55 4.35 -0.54 -8.80
CA VAL A 55 4.21 0.03 -7.46
C VAL A 55 4.30 1.56 -7.46
N LYS A 56 4.63 2.19 -8.61
CA LYS A 56 4.86 3.63 -8.67
C LYS A 56 3.56 4.41 -8.42
N GLY A 57 3.58 5.28 -7.41
CA GLY A 57 2.41 6.07 -7.01
C GLY A 57 1.33 5.25 -6.29
N GLN A 58 1.54 3.95 -6.09
CA GLN A 58 0.54 3.04 -5.54
C GLN A 58 0.68 2.91 -4.02
N PHE A 59 -0.38 2.33 -3.44
CA PHE A 59 -0.51 2.08 -2.01
C PHE A 59 -0.68 0.58 -1.76
N ILE A 60 -0.02 0.05 -0.75
CA ILE A 60 -0.23 -1.32 -0.26
C ILE A 60 -0.91 -1.26 1.10
N TYR A 61 -2.20 -1.58 1.12
CA TYR A 61 -2.94 -1.73 2.35
C TYR A 61 -2.58 -3.04 3.05
N TYR A 62 -2.03 -2.96 4.25
CA TYR A 62 -1.62 -4.13 5.03
C TYR A 62 -2.85 -4.80 5.68
N VAL A 63 -3.50 -5.66 4.91
CA VAL A 63 -4.75 -6.33 5.31
C VAL A 63 -4.77 -7.80 4.87
N GLY A 64 -5.46 -8.62 5.65
CA GLY A 64 -5.92 -9.95 5.24
C GLY A 64 -7.43 -9.99 5.42
N PRO A 65 -8.23 -9.69 4.39
CA PRO A 65 -9.68 -9.59 4.54
C PRO A 65 -10.28 -10.94 4.89
N THR A 66 -11.36 -10.93 5.69
CA THR A 66 -12.14 -12.15 5.94
C THR A 66 -12.89 -12.56 4.66
N PRO A 67 -13.41 -13.80 4.58
CA PRO A 67 -14.31 -14.18 3.50
C PRO A 67 -15.50 -13.22 3.39
N ALA A 68 -15.89 -12.92 2.15
CA ALA A 68 -17.05 -12.08 1.88
C ALA A 68 -18.35 -12.83 2.19
N ARG A 69 -19.32 -12.14 2.79
CA ARG A 69 -20.68 -12.65 2.95
C ARG A 69 -21.43 -12.56 1.62
N PRO A 70 -22.48 -13.39 1.38
CA PRO A 70 -23.30 -13.28 0.19
C PRO A 70 -23.76 -11.83 -0.07
N GLY A 71 -23.63 -11.37 -1.32
CA GLY A 71 -23.99 -10.00 -1.73
C GLY A 71 -22.98 -8.91 -1.37
N ASN A 72 -21.86 -9.22 -0.71
CA ASN A 72 -20.82 -8.24 -0.38
C ASN A 72 -19.56 -8.44 -1.24
N PRO A 73 -18.89 -7.35 -1.68
CA PRO A 73 -17.69 -7.45 -2.52
C PRO A 73 -16.45 -7.92 -1.75
N ILE A 74 -16.40 -7.72 -0.43
CA ILE A 74 -15.28 -8.09 0.43
C ILE A 74 -15.77 -8.37 1.85
N GLY A 75 -15.07 -9.22 2.61
CA GLY A 75 -15.30 -9.36 4.05
C GLY A 75 -14.68 -8.21 4.85
N SER A 76 -14.65 -8.35 6.17
CA SER A 76 -14.02 -7.36 7.05
C SER A 76 -12.54 -7.20 6.69
N ALA A 77 -12.14 -5.96 6.42
CA ALA A 77 -10.81 -5.61 5.94
C ALA A 77 -10.12 -4.63 6.90
N GLY A 78 -9.95 -5.03 8.16
CA GLY A 78 -9.21 -4.24 9.15
C GLY A 78 -7.69 -4.33 8.96
N PRO A 79 -6.92 -3.28 9.29
CA PRO A 79 -5.47 -3.28 9.09
C PRO A 79 -4.77 -4.27 10.03
N THR A 80 -3.56 -4.65 9.65
CA THR A 80 -2.62 -5.34 10.54
C THR A 80 -1.49 -4.41 10.97
N THR A 81 -0.70 -4.84 11.96
CA THR A 81 0.47 -4.11 12.47
C THR A 81 1.48 -3.80 11.35
N SER A 82 1.76 -2.52 11.09
CA SER A 82 2.67 -2.08 10.02
C SER A 82 4.13 -2.42 10.27
N TYR A 83 4.58 -2.39 11.53
CA TYR A 83 5.97 -2.66 11.93
C TYR A 83 6.57 -3.94 11.33
N ARG A 84 5.75 -4.97 11.05
CA ARG A 84 6.23 -6.22 10.44
C ARG A 84 6.75 -6.05 9.02
N MET A 85 6.40 -4.96 8.35
CA MET A 85 6.80 -4.65 6.98
C MET A 85 7.98 -3.66 6.90
N ASP A 86 8.46 -3.12 8.02
CA ASP A 86 9.50 -2.07 8.07
C ASP A 86 10.82 -2.50 7.40
N SER A 87 11.15 -3.79 7.47
CA SER A 87 12.34 -4.34 6.79
C SER A 87 12.23 -4.39 5.26
N TYR A 88 11.01 -4.35 4.71
CA TYR A 88 10.73 -4.41 3.28
C TYR A 88 10.41 -3.03 2.68
N ALA A 89 9.73 -2.19 3.45
CA ALA A 89 9.19 -0.90 2.99
C ALA A 89 10.23 0.02 2.32
N PRO A 90 11.47 0.21 2.85
CA PRO A 90 12.45 1.10 2.24
C PRO A 90 12.77 0.77 0.78
N THR A 91 12.83 -0.51 0.43
CA THR A 91 13.09 -0.96 -0.94
C THR A 91 11.91 -0.66 -1.86
N LEU A 92 10.68 -0.89 -1.40
CA LEU A 92 9.49 -0.60 -2.19
C LEU A 92 9.28 0.92 -2.37
N HIS A 93 9.59 1.72 -1.35
CA HIS A 93 9.57 3.18 -1.46
C HIS A 93 10.58 3.70 -2.49
N LYS A 94 11.78 3.12 -2.57
CA LYS A 94 12.77 3.44 -3.62
C LYS A 94 12.25 3.14 -5.03
N LEU A 95 11.37 2.15 -5.17
CA LEU A 95 10.71 1.81 -6.44
C LEU A 95 9.48 2.68 -6.73
N GLY A 96 9.13 3.61 -5.84
CA GLY A 96 8.06 4.59 -6.04
C GLY A 96 6.75 4.29 -5.31
N LEU A 97 6.71 3.28 -4.42
CA LEU A 97 5.56 3.05 -3.54
C LEU A 97 5.36 4.23 -2.59
N LYS A 98 4.13 4.74 -2.49
CA LYS A 98 3.82 5.97 -1.74
C LYS A 98 3.07 5.76 -0.42
N GLY A 99 2.51 4.58 -0.18
CA GLY A 99 1.82 4.24 1.07
C GLY A 99 1.43 2.77 1.18
#